data_AF-A0A967QA67-F1
#
_entry.id   AF-A0A967QA67-F1
#
_cell.length_a   1.000
_cell.length_b   1.000
_cell.length_c   1.000
_cell.angle_alpha   90.00
_cell.angle_beta   90.00
_cell.angle_gamma   90.00
#
_symmetry.space_group_name_H-M   'P 1'
#
loop_
_entity.id
_entity.type
_entity.pdbx_description
1 polymer ?
#
loop_
_entity_poly.entity_id
_entity_poly.type
_entity_poly.pdbx_seq_one_letter_code
_entity_poly.pdbx_strand_id
1 'polypeptide(L)' 'GMVVYHTGLTPEQGGEVRLLSLETLVKHPDASWHPVAENPNFLGFYRWKILD' A
#
# COMPACT_ATOMS: atom_id res chain seq x y z
N GLY A 1 3.51 -11.86 1.11
CA GLY A 1 3.07 -11.28 2.39
C GLY A 1 1.83 -10.44 2.18
N MET A 2 1.01 -10.29 3.23
CA MET A 2 -0.16 -9.40 3.21
C MET A 2 0.21 -8.03 3.75
N VAL A 3 -0.42 -6.99 3.22
CA VAL A 3 -0.24 -5.60 3.66
C VAL A 3 -1.59 -4.91 3.79
N VAL A 4 -1.67 -4.00 4.75
CA VAL A 4 -2.77 -3.04 4.84
C VAL A 4 -2.38 -1.82 4.02
N TYR A 5 -3.28 -1.39 3.13
CA TYR A 5 -3.06 -0.27 2.21
C TYR A 5 -4.21 0.74 2.31
N HIS A 6 -3.91 2.04 2.24
CA HIS A 6 -4.90 3.13 2.23
C HIS A 6 -4.81 3.96 0.94
N THR A 7 -5.92 4.14 0.22
CA THR A 7 -5.96 4.78 -1.12
C THR A 7 -5.70 6.29 -1.17
N GLY A 8 -5.53 6.93 -0.01
CA GLY A 8 -5.05 8.32 0.12
C GLY A 8 -6.15 9.38 0.30
N LEU A 9 -7.40 9.06 -0.03
CA LEU A 9 -8.56 9.94 0.16
C LEU A 9 -9.24 9.71 1.52
N THR A 10 -10.04 10.66 2.00
CA THR A 10 -10.92 10.40 3.16
C THR A 10 -12.08 9.47 2.77
N PRO A 11 -12.74 8.80 3.73
CA PRO A 11 -13.89 7.95 3.43
C PRO A 11 -15.00 8.67 2.66
N GLU A 12 -15.27 9.94 2.97
CA GLU A 12 -16.29 10.77 2.31
C GLU A 12 -15.94 11.08 0.84
N GLN A 13 -14.64 11.04 0.52
CA GLN A 13 -14.10 11.23 -0.82
C GLN A 13 -13.93 9.90 -1.59
N GLY A 14 -14.37 8.77 -1.00
CA GLY A 14 -14.23 7.43 -1.59
C GLY A 14 -12.92 6.74 -1.25
N GLY A 15 -12.20 7.20 -0.22
CA GLY A 15 -11.01 6.54 0.29
C GLY A 15 -11.32 5.21 0.97
N GLU A 16 -10.57 4.19 0.59
CA GLU A 16 -10.66 2.83 1.15
C GLU A 16 -9.37 2.38 1.82
N VAL A 17 -9.53 1.51 2.83
CA VAL A 17 -8.48 0.65 3.39
C VAL A 17 -8.69 -0.78 2.93
N ARG A 18 -7.63 -1.42 2.43
CA ARG A 18 -7.68 -2.78 1.90
C ARG A 18 -6.60 -3.65 2.53
N LEU A 19 -6.92 -4.92 2.74
CA LEU A 19 -5.94 -5.97 3.06
C LEU A 19 -5.70 -6.78 1.79
N LEU A 20 -4.50 -6.69 1.22
CA LEU A 20 -4.15 -7.37 -0.03
C LEU A 20 -2.73 -7.91 -0.02
N SER A 21 -2.41 -8.71 -1.02
CA SER A 21 -1.07 -9.26 -1.19
C SER A 21 -0.12 -8.24 -1.81
N LEU A 22 1.17 -8.35 -1.51
CA LEU A 22 2.21 -7.60 -2.22
C LEU A 22 2.19 -7.88 -3.73
N GLU A 23 1.88 -9.10 -4.14
CA GLU A 23 1.80 -9.47 -5.56
C GLU A 23 0.69 -8.68 -6.29
N THR A 24 -0.44 -8.46 -5.62
CA THR A 24 -1.54 -7.62 -6.15
C THR A 24 -1.07 -6.19 -6.39
N LEU A 25 -0.28 -5.60 -5.49
CA LEU A 25 0.29 -4.26 -5.69
C LEU A 25 1.31 -4.24 -6.83
N VAL A 26 2.19 -5.24 -6.92
CA VAL A 26 3.20 -5.34 -8.00
C VAL A 26 2.56 -5.46 -9.38
N LYS A 27 1.43 -6.16 -9.50
CA LYS A 27 0.71 -6.33 -10.77
C LYS A 27 -0.35 -5.26 -11.03
N HIS A 28 -0.45 -4.24 -10.17
CA HIS A 28 -1.47 -3.21 -10.32
C HIS A 28 -1.25 -2.44 -11.64
N PRO A 29 -2.30 -2.11 -12.41
CA PRO A 29 -2.14 -1.43 -13.70
C PRO A 29 -1.57 -0.02 -13.56
N ASP A 30 -1.87 0.66 -12.45
CA ASP A 30 -1.28 1.96 -12.11
C ASP A 30 0.02 1.75 -11.32
N ALA A 31 1.13 2.25 -11.87
CA ALA A 31 2.49 2.10 -11.33
C ALA A 31 2.72 2.90 -10.04
N SER A 32 1.88 3.89 -9.73
CA SER A 32 1.99 4.63 -8.46
C SER A 32 1.77 3.73 -7.24
N TRP A 33 1.16 2.55 -7.43
CA TRP A 33 0.89 1.55 -6.39
C TRP A 33 1.99 0.50 -6.25
N HIS A 34 3.00 0.51 -7.13
CA HIS A 34 4.05 -0.51 -7.12
C HIS A 34 5.01 -0.28 -5.94
N PRO A 35 5.23 -1.28 -5.07
CA PRO A 35 6.07 -1.13 -3.88
C PRO A 35 7.55 -1.35 -4.22
N VAL A 36 8.10 -0.52 -5.10
CA VAL A 36 9.49 -0.57 -5.58
C VAL A 36 10.22 0.72 -5.24
N ALA A 37 11.54 0.64 -4.99
CA ALA A 37 12.33 1.77 -4.48
C ALA A 37 12.40 2.95 -5.46
N GLU A 38 12.22 2.67 -6.75
CA GLU A 38 12.22 3.67 -7.82
C GLU A 38 10.90 4.45 -7.91
N ASN A 39 9.82 3.97 -7.29
CA ASN A 39 8.54 4.66 -7.30
C ASN A 39 8.54 5.78 -6.24
N PRO A 40 8.50 7.07 -6.62
CA PRO A 40 8.54 8.17 -5.66
C PRO A 40 7.30 8.24 -4.75
N ASN A 41 6.21 7.56 -5.11
CA ASN A 41 5.00 7.45 -4.27
C ASN A 41 5.11 6.35 -3.21
N PHE A 42 6.13 5.49 -3.30
CA PHE A 42 6.36 4.41 -2.34
C PHE A 42 7.35 4.82 -1.26
N LEU A 43 6.85 5.04 -0.05
CA LEU A 43 7.65 5.50 1.09
C LEU A 43 8.28 4.36 1.92
N GLY A 44 8.09 3.10 1.48
CA GLY A 44 8.56 1.91 2.20
C GLY A 44 7.47 1.22 3.03
N PHE A 45 7.88 0.21 3.78
CA PHE A 45 6.99 -0.55 4.66
C PHE A 45 7.13 -0.10 6.11
N TYR A 46 5.99 0.07 6.79
CA TYR A 46 5.93 0.32 8.22
C TYR A 46 5.37 -0.93 8.91
N ARG A 47 6.09 -1.44 9.91
CA ARG A 47 5.67 -2.57 10.74
C ARG A 47 5.49 -2.07 12.16
N TRP A 48 4.36 -2.40 12.78
CA TRP A 48 4.19 -2.14 14.21
C TRP A 48 5.20 -2.92 15.03
N LYS A 49 5.80 -2.25 16.01
CA LYS A 49 6.68 -2.86 17.01
C LYS A 49 5.84 -3.54 18.10
N ILE A 50 5.11 -4.58 17.71
CA ILE A 50 4.22 -5.37 18.58
C ILE A 50 4.79 -6.75 18.92
N LEU A 51 5.95 -7.08 18.38
CA LEU A 51 6.69 -8.30 18.70
C LEU A 51 8.08 -7.83 19.12
N ASP A 52 8.36 -7.96 20.42
CA ASP A 52 9.71 -7.85 20.98
C ASP A 52 10.59 -9.01 20.47
#